data_AF-A0A1G2EXB2-F1
#
_entry.id   AF-A0A1G2EXB2-F1
#
_cell.length_a   1.000
_cell.length_b   1.000
_cell.length_c   1.000
_cell.angle_alpha   90.00
_cell.angle_beta   90.00
_cell.angle_gamma   90.00
#
_symmetry.space_group_name_H-M   'P 1'
#
loop_
_entity.id
_entity.type
_entity.pdbx_description
1 polymer ?
#
loop_
_entity_poly.entity_id
_entity_poly.type
_entity_poly.pdbx_seq_one_letter_code
_entity_poly.pdbx_strand_id
1 'polypeptide(L)'
;MVPREAKTGFDSQHPDMKKLKIPYYRQETDYFCGPAALKMALEFFGKKVSQKKLAGLLKTNEKRGTLRRDMIKTARGFGLSARGFFGKNLDEVKKFLNTGNIAIVIFVEPSSEEDHYSVLAGVGRGCVVLNDPLSGKNFEIKEKDFIARWNKWNRWFMVIGRRAL
;
A
#
# COMPACT_ATOMS: atom_id res chain seq x y z
N MET A 1 -8.07 -31.54 -21.12
CA MET A 1 -7.49 -31.41 -19.77
C MET A 1 -6.69 -30.11 -19.72
N VAL A 2 -6.97 -29.26 -18.72
CA VAL A 2 -6.45 -27.88 -18.45
C VAL A 2 -4.96 -27.90 -18.04
N PRO A 3 -4.23 -26.75 -17.86
CA PRO A 3 -4.51 -25.33 -18.17
C PRO A 3 -3.36 -24.55 -18.88
N ARG A 4 -3.66 -23.54 -19.71
CA ARG A 4 -3.59 -22.07 -19.42
C ARG A 4 -2.39 -21.60 -18.59
N GLU A 5 -1.44 -20.94 -19.24
CA GLU A 5 -0.57 -19.94 -18.61
C GLU A 5 -0.95 -18.54 -19.11
N ALA A 6 -1.43 -17.72 -18.18
CA ALA A 6 -1.62 -16.30 -18.40
C ALA A 6 -0.25 -15.64 -18.46
N LYS A 7 0.09 -15.06 -19.61
CA LYS A 7 1.29 -14.25 -19.81
C LYS A 7 1.29 -13.09 -18.80
N THR A 8 2.09 -13.22 -17.76
CA THR A 8 2.39 -12.15 -16.81
C THR A 8 3.21 -11.09 -17.56
N GLY A 9 2.52 -10.11 -18.16
CA GLY A 9 3.18 -9.03 -18.92
C GLY A 9 4.39 -8.45 -18.19
N PHE A 10 5.55 -8.58 -18.81
CA PHE A 10 6.80 -7.94 -18.42
C PHE A 10 6.75 -6.51 -18.95
N ASP A 11 7.01 -5.51 -18.12
CA ASP A 11 7.29 -4.16 -18.61
C ASP A 11 8.82 -4.02 -18.70
N SER A 12 9.32 -3.95 -19.93
CA SER A 12 10.71 -4.23 -20.34
C SER A 12 11.71 -3.11 -20.09
N GLN A 13 11.39 -2.10 -19.28
CA GLN A 13 12.28 -0.95 -19.14
C GLN A 13 13.29 -1.06 -17.99
N HIS A 14 13.06 -1.83 -16.91
CA HIS A 14 13.94 -1.78 -15.72
C HIS A 14 14.01 -3.11 -14.93
N PRO A 15 15.10 -3.91 -15.05
CA PRO A 15 15.19 -5.27 -14.49
C PRO A 15 15.32 -5.36 -12.96
N ASP A 16 15.73 -4.28 -12.26
CA ASP A 16 16.03 -4.33 -10.81
C ASP A 16 14.86 -3.90 -9.90
N MET A 17 13.75 -3.40 -10.47
CA MET A 17 12.58 -3.00 -9.70
C MET A 17 11.44 -3.98 -9.93
N LYS A 18 11.28 -4.93 -9.00
CA LYS A 18 10.12 -5.83 -8.98
C LYS A 18 8.86 -5.01 -8.67
N LYS A 19 8.19 -4.53 -9.71
CA LYS A 19 6.89 -3.88 -9.60
C LYS A 19 5.79 -4.94 -9.47
N LEU A 20 5.12 -4.96 -8.34
CA LEU A 20 3.92 -5.77 -8.18
C LEU A 20 2.81 -5.18 -9.04
N LYS A 21 2.09 -6.04 -9.77
CA LYS A 21 0.92 -5.63 -10.56
C LYS A 21 -0.30 -5.43 -9.66
N ILE A 22 -0.26 -4.33 -8.91
CA ILE A 22 -1.33 -3.96 -7.98
C ILE A 22 -2.39 -3.16 -8.76
N PRO A 23 -3.68 -3.53 -8.68
CA PRO A 23 -4.77 -2.70 -9.18
C PRO A 23 -4.70 -1.31 -8.57
N TYR A 24 -5.03 -0.28 -9.35
CA TYR A 24 -4.95 1.11 -8.90
C TYR A 24 -6.34 1.71 -8.74
N TYR A 25 -6.57 2.41 -7.63
CA TYR A 25 -7.79 3.16 -7.36
C TYR A 25 -7.46 4.50 -6.69
N ARG A 26 -8.00 5.60 -7.24
CA ARG A 26 -8.06 6.90 -6.54
C ARG A 26 -9.02 6.80 -5.35
N GLN A 27 -8.78 7.60 -4.31
CA GLN A 27 -9.76 7.75 -3.23
C GLN A 27 -11.06 8.39 -3.74
N GLU A 28 -12.21 7.86 -3.29
CA GLU A 28 -13.54 8.36 -3.69
C GLU A 28 -13.94 9.65 -2.94
N THR A 29 -13.30 9.94 -1.80
CA THR A 29 -13.44 11.17 -1.02
C THR A 29 -12.07 11.67 -0.56
N ASP A 30 -11.98 12.89 -0.09
CA ASP A 30 -10.82 13.53 0.55
C ASP A 30 -10.25 12.76 1.77
N TYR A 31 -11.08 12.01 2.52
CA TYR A 31 -10.65 11.23 3.69
C TYR A 31 -10.57 9.70 3.46
N PHE A 32 -10.65 9.22 2.20
CA PHE A 32 -10.67 7.79 1.86
C PHE A 32 -9.30 7.18 1.49
N CYS A 33 -8.18 7.84 1.79
CA CYS A 33 -6.84 7.30 1.52
C CYS A 33 -6.63 5.88 2.10
N GLY A 34 -7.07 5.63 3.34
CA GLY A 34 -7.04 4.31 3.98
C GLY A 34 -7.88 3.25 3.25
N PRO A 35 -9.20 3.45 3.07
CA PRO A 35 -10.06 2.59 2.27
C PRO A 35 -9.53 2.30 0.86
N ALA A 36 -9.02 3.31 0.15
CA ALA A 36 -8.47 3.16 -1.19
C ALA A 36 -7.20 2.31 -1.20
N ALA A 37 -6.25 2.60 -0.31
CA ALA A 37 -5.02 1.81 -0.17
C ALA A 37 -5.32 0.35 0.20
N LEU A 38 -6.25 0.11 1.13
CA LEU A 38 -6.64 -1.25 1.50
C LEU A 38 -7.38 -1.96 0.36
N LYS A 39 -8.24 -1.26 -0.41
CA LYS A 39 -8.88 -1.82 -1.60
C LYS A 39 -7.86 -2.34 -2.60
N MET A 40 -6.84 -1.53 -2.93
CA MET A 40 -5.76 -1.93 -3.84
C MET A 40 -5.05 -3.20 -3.35
N ALA A 41 -4.70 -3.25 -2.06
CA ALA A 41 -4.04 -4.43 -1.47
C ALA A 41 -4.93 -5.67 -1.43
N LEU A 42 -6.21 -5.54 -1.05
CA LEU A 42 -7.16 -6.65 -1.01
C LEU A 42 -7.43 -7.21 -2.40
N GLU A 43 -7.59 -6.35 -3.40
CA GLU A 43 -7.87 -6.77 -4.76
C GLU A 43 -6.67 -7.47 -5.42
N PHE A 44 -5.43 -7.07 -5.07
CA PHE A 44 -4.22 -7.83 -5.43
C PHE A 44 -4.28 -9.30 -4.95
N PHE A 45 -4.90 -9.56 -3.80
CA PHE A 45 -5.13 -10.92 -3.29
C PHE A 45 -6.44 -11.56 -3.79
N GLY A 46 -7.15 -10.92 -4.72
CA GLY A 46 -8.41 -11.40 -5.30
C GLY A 46 -9.64 -11.12 -4.42
N LYS A 47 -9.52 -10.27 -3.41
CA LYS A 47 -10.62 -9.86 -2.52
C LYS A 47 -11.21 -8.53 -2.99
N LYS A 48 -12.30 -8.57 -3.75
CA LYS A 48 -12.98 -7.37 -4.28
C LYS A 48 -13.95 -6.79 -3.25
N VAL A 49 -13.80 -5.50 -2.95
CA VAL A 49 -14.67 -4.76 -2.01
C VAL A 49 -14.64 -3.26 -2.36
N SER A 50 -15.76 -2.57 -2.19
CA SER A 50 -15.85 -1.12 -2.45
C SER A 50 -15.20 -0.29 -1.34
N GLN A 51 -14.74 0.93 -1.67
CA GLN A 51 -14.18 1.84 -0.65
C GLN A 51 -15.24 2.21 0.38
N LYS A 52 -16.49 2.46 -0.05
CA LYS A 52 -17.62 2.70 0.87
C LYS A 52 -17.80 1.57 1.90
N LYS A 53 -17.74 0.29 1.47
CA LYS A 53 -17.85 -0.84 2.40
C LYS A 53 -16.65 -0.92 3.33
N LEU A 54 -15.44 -0.70 2.81
CA LEU A 54 -14.21 -0.64 3.62
C LEU A 54 -14.24 0.50 4.63
N ALA A 55 -14.70 1.69 4.26
CA ALA A 55 -14.83 2.83 5.16
C ALA A 55 -15.73 2.50 6.35
N GLY A 56 -16.83 1.77 6.14
CA GLY A 56 -17.67 1.26 7.22
C GLY A 56 -16.94 0.29 8.16
N LEU A 57 -16.18 -0.67 7.61
CA LEU A 57 -15.41 -1.64 8.39
C LEU A 57 -14.25 -0.99 9.17
N LEU A 58 -13.57 -0.05 8.53
CA LEU A 58 -12.46 0.73 9.04
C LEU A 58 -12.91 1.85 9.99
N LYS A 59 -14.23 2.10 10.05
CA LYS A 59 -14.83 3.23 10.76
C LYS A 59 -14.25 4.58 10.31
N THR A 60 -13.89 4.69 9.04
CA THR A 60 -13.30 5.88 8.44
C THR A 60 -14.32 7.02 8.41
N ASN A 61 -13.90 8.23 8.78
CA ASN A 61 -14.69 9.45 8.64
C ASN A 61 -13.75 10.66 8.48
N GLU A 62 -14.29 11.78 8.02
CA GLU A 62 -13.56 13.02 7.75
C GLU A 62 -12.75 13.51 8.96
N LYS A 63 -13.33 13.51 10.16
CA LYS A 63 -12.67 14.06 11.37
C LYS A 63 -11.50 13.21 11.87
N ARG A 64 -11.59 11.89 11.72
CA ARG A 64 -10.62 10.94 12.30
C ARG A 64 -9.69 10.30 11.27
N GLY A 65 -10.09 10.29 10.00
CA GLY A 65 -9.50 9.45 8.98
C GLY A 65 -9.62 7.95 9.36
N THR A 66 -8.56 7.19 9.05
CA THR A 66 -8.50 5.74 9.24
C THR A 66 -7.41 5.35 10.23
N LEU A 67 -7.74 4.55 11.24
CA LEU A 67 -6.77 4.12 12.24
C LEU A 67 -5.97 2.89 11.77
N ARG A 68 -4.67 2.89 12.04
CA ARG A 68 -3.73 1.79 11.73
C ARG A 68 -4.20 0.42 12.23
N ARG A 69 -4.77 0.37 13.45
CA ARG A 69 -5.31 -0.86 14.04
C ARG A 69 -6.50 -1.42 13.26
N ASP A 70 -7.35 -0.54 12.73
CA ASP A 70 -8.55 -0.93 11.98
C ASP A 70 -8.17 -1.43 10.59
N MET A 71 -7.12 -0.86 9.97
CA MET A 71 -6.52 -1.40 8.73
C MET A 71 -6.03 -2.83 8.90
N ILE A 72 -5.24 -3.10 9.95
CA ILE A 72 -4.72 -4.44 10.26
C ILE A 72 -5.87 -5.41 10.56
N LYS A 73 -6.82 -5.02 11.43
CA LYS A 73 -7.96 -5.86 11.79
C LYS A 73 -8.82 -6.20 10.57
N THR A 74 -9.08 -5.21 9.71
CA THR A 74 -9.91 -5.40 8.52
C THR A 74 -9.22 -6.35 7.54
N ALA A 75 -7.93 -6.14 7.23
CA ALA A 75 -7.17 -7.05 6.37
C ALA A 75 -7.21 -8.51 6.88
N ARG A 76 -7.05 -8.71 8.19
CA ARG A 76 -7.20 -10.04 8.82
C ARG A 76 -8.60 -10.61 8.67
N GLY A 77 -9.64 -9.79 8.80
CA GLY A 77 -11.03 -10.19 8.57
C GLY A 77 -11.32 -10.69 7.15
N PHE A 78 -10.50 -10.33 6.17
CA PHE A 78 -10.57 -10.86 4.80
C PHE A 78 -9.79 -12.19 4.60
N GLY A 79 -9.28 -12.78 5.68
CA GLY A 79 -8.52 -14.04 5.65
C GLY A 79 -7.07 -13.88 5.20
N LEU A 80 -6.50 -12.69 5.34
CA LEU A 80 -5.10 -12.39 5.03
C LEU A 80 -4.28 -12.27 6.32
N SER A 81 -2.98 -12.50 6.24
CA SER A 81 -2.07 -12.05 7.28
C SER A 81 -1.88 -10.53 7.17
N ALA A 82 -1.82 -9.85 8.30
CA ALA A 82 -1.46 -8.44 8.33
C ALA A 82 -0.71 -8.10 9.62
N ARG A 83 0.37 -7.32 9.51
CA ARG A 83 1.20 -6.90 10.65
C ARG A 83 1.73 -5.50 10.43
N GLY A 84 1.65 -4.67 11.46
CA GLY A 84 2.26 -3.34 11.49
C GLY A 84 3.68 -3.39 12.04
N PHE A 85 4.54 -2.53 11.52
CA PHE A 85 5.95 -2.38 11.89
C PHE A 85 6.26 -0.91 12.11
N PHE A 86 7.29 -0.63 12.90
CA PHE A 86 7.78 0.71 13.22
C PHE A 86 9.29 0.75 13.12
N GLY A 87 9.85 1.93 12.81
CA GLY A 87 11.28 2.22 12.89
C GLY A 87 12.17 1.43 11.93
N LYS A 88 11.60 0.70 10.96
CA LYS A 88 12.39 -0.04 9.97
C LYS A 88 12.85 0.87 8.84
N ASN A 89 13.88 0.43 8.12
CA ASN A 89 14.33 1.09 6.89
C ASN A 89 13.57 0.53 5.67
N LEU A 90 13.79 1.14 4.50
CA LEU A 90 13.16 0.69 3.27
C LEU A 90 13.65 -0.69 2.79
N ASP A 91 14.83 -1.14 3.18
CA ASP A 91 15.33 -2.47 2.83
C ASP A 91 14.51 -3.57 3.50
N GLU A 92 14.06 -3.36 4.73
CA GLU A 92 13.09 -4.25 5.38
C GLU A 92 11.75 -4.29 4.63
N VAL A 93 11.28 -3.15 4.12
CA VAL A 93 10.08 -3.12 3.28
C VAL A 93 10.31 -3.92 1.99
N LYS A 94 11.45 -3.73 1.31
CA LYS A 94 11.82 -4.49 0.09
C LYS A 94 11.79 -5.99 0.31
N LYS A 95 12.30 -6.48 1.45
CA LYS A 95 12.27 -7.92 1.79
C LYS A 95 10.83 -8.47 1.74
N PHE A 96 9.87 -7.75 2.31
CA PHE A 96 8.45 -8.16 2.27
C PHE A 96 7.84 -8.10 0.86
N LEU A 97 8.17 -7.08 0.06
CA LEU A 97 7.68 -6.98 -1.33
C LEU A 97 8.20 -8.15 -2.18
N ASN A 98 9.45 -8.54 -1.97
CA ASN A 98 10.09 -9.60 -2.73
C ASN A 98 9.43 -10.98 -2.51
N THR A 99 8.82 -11.20 -1.35
CA THR A 99 8.06 -12.42 -1.02
C THR A 99 6.60 -12.39 -1.48
N GLY A 100 6.19 -11.39 -2.27
CA GLY A 100 4.83 -11.28 -2.81
C GLY A 100 3.81 -10.71 -1.81
N ASN A 101 4.27 -10.03 -0.76
CA ASN A 101 3.41 -9.29 0.15
C ASN A 101 3.23 -7.84 -0.32
N ILE A 102 2.16 -7.20 0.15
CA ILE A 102 1.86 -5.79 -0.12
C ILE A 102 2.21 -4.96 1.11
N ALA A 103 2.87 -3.82 0.92
CA ALA A 103 3.13 -2.85 1.97
C ALA A 103 2.22 -1.61 1.81
N ILE A 104 1.56 -1.20 2.89
CA ILE A 104 0.85 0.09 2.98
C ILE A 104 1.59 0.94 4.01
N VAL A 105 1.96 2.15 3.62
CA VAL A 105 2.65 3.13 4.47
C VAL A 105 1.69 4.22 4.92
N ILE A 106 2.03 4.95 5.99
CA ILE A 106 1.44 6.25 6.30
C ILE A 106 2.55 7.30 6.39
N PHE A 107 2.42 8.40 5.68
CA PHE A 107 3.43 9.46 5.55
C PHE A 107 2.74 10.81 5.36
N VAL A 108 3.50 11.92 5.37
CA VAL A 108 2.99 13.24 4.99
C VAL A 108 3.01 13.39 3.47
N GLU A 109 1.86 13.45 2.82
CA GLU A 109 1.77 13.49 1.35
C GLU A 109 2.27 14.84 0.78
N PRO A 110 3.09 14.85 -0.30
CA PRO A 110 3.73 16.06 -0.79
C PRO A 110 2.85 17.18 -1.34
N SER A 111 1.66 16.87 -1.85
CA SER A 111 0.75 17.85 -2.43
C SER A 111 -0.23 18.43 -1.41
N SER A 112 -0.74 17.60 -0.49
CA SER A 112 -1.68 18.05 0.55
C SER A 112 -1.00 18.48 1.85
N GLU A 113 0.22 18.01 2.11
CA GLU A 113 0.92 18.14 3.39
C GLU A 113 0.15 17.52 4.58
N GLU A 114 -0.73 16.55 4.30
CA GLU A 114 -1.53 15.83 5.29
C GLU A 114 -1.07 14.38 5.48
N ASP A 115 -1.54 13.77 6.57
CA ASP A 115 -1.27 12.37 6.86
C ASP A 115 -2.03 11.44 5.90
N HIS A 116 -1.31 10.58 5.19
CA HIS A 116 -1.84 9.88 4.04
C HIS A 116 -1.40 8.42 3.98
N TYR A 117 -2.34 7.52 3.67
CA TYR A 117 -2.03 6.12 3.38
C TYR A 117 -1.76 5.90 1.90
N SER A 118 -0.72 5.15 1.61
CA SER A 118 -0.34 4.82 0.23
C SER A 118 0.20 3.41 0.11
N VAL A 119 0.05 2.80 -1.05
CA VAL A 119 0.58 1.45 -1.31
C VAL A 119 1.97 1.57 -1.89
N LEU A 120 2.96 0.99 -1.21
CA LEU A 120 4.34 1.04 -1.65
C LEU A 120 4.58 -0.07 -2.70
N ALA A 121 4.76 0.36 -3.94
CA ALA A 121 4.83 -0.50 -5.14
C ALA A 121 6.27 -0.83 -5.57
N GLY A 122 7.26 -0.08 -5.08
CA GLY A 122 8.68 -0.35 -5.32
C GLY A 122 9.61 0.58 -4.57
N VAL A 123 10.86 0.14 -4.38
CA VAL A 123 11.97 0.97 -3.87
C VAL A 123 13.23 0.60 -4.63
N GLY A 124 13.95 1.59 -5.13
CA GLY A 124 15.23 1.38 -5.81
C GLY A 124 15.73 2.66 -6.45
N ARG A 125 17.02 2.70 -6.83
CA ARG A 125 17.62 3.83 -7.56
C ARG A 125 17.42 5.20 -6.89
N GLY A 126 17.38 5.23 -5.56
CA GLY A 126 17.17 6.45 -4.78
C GLY A 126 15.74 7.01 -4.81
N CYS A 127 14.75 6.23 -5.26
CA CYS A 127 13.34 6.60 -5.21
C CYS A 127 12.45 5.51 -4.59
N VAL A 128 11.30 5.95 -4.09
CA VAL A 128 10.18 5.12 -3.66
C VAL A 128 9.04 5.34 -4.67
N VAL A 129 8.45 4.24 -5.12
CA VAL A 129 7.32 4.23 -6.04
C VAL A 129 6.06 3.84 -5.27
N LEU A 130 5.05 4.69 -5.33
CA LEU A 130 3.79 4.55 -4.62
C LEU A 130 2.62 4.41 -5.62
N ASN A 131 1.66 3.58 -5.29
CA ASN A 131 0.32 3.68 -5.85
C ASN A 131 -0.50 4.51 -4.86
N ASP A 132 -0.53 5.81 -5.13
CA ASP A 132 -1.05 6.81 -4.23
C ASP A 132 -2.52 7.15 -4.54
N PRO A 133 -3.44 7.02 -3.55
CA PRO A 133 -4.84 7.38 -3.73
C PRO A 133 -5.08 8.83 -4.17
N LEU A 134 -4.18 9.75 -3.84
CA LEU A 134 -4.24 11.17 -4.18
C LEU A 134 -3.36 11.51 -5.39
N SER A 135 -2.06 11.19 -5.32
CA SER A 135 -1.07 11.65 -6.31
C SER A 135 -1.01 10.80 -7.58
N GLY A 136 -1.51 9.55 -7.57
CA GLY A 136 -1.58 8.72 -8.78
C GLY A 136 -0.93 7.34 -8.68
N LYS A 137 -1.13 6.54 -9.74
CA LYS A 137 -0.45 5.26 -9.93
C LYS A 137 1.04 5.51 -10.25
N ASN A 138 1.93 4.71 -9.68
CA ASN A 138 3.38 4.85 -9.86
C ASN A 138 3.91 6.27 -9.55
N PHE A 139 3.33 6.94 -8.55
CA PHE A 139 3.87 8.19 -8.04
C PHE A 139 5.28 7.96 -7.50
N GLU A 140 6.27 8.67 -8.05
CA GLU A 140 7.66 8.54 -7.65
C GLU A 140 8.07 9.70 -6.75
N ILE A 141 8.72 9.38 -5.65
CA ILE A 141 9.28 10.34 -4.69
C ILE A 141 10.73 9.97 -4.39
N LYS A 142 11.61 10.96 -4.27
CA LYS A 142 13.00 10.71 -3.86
C LYS A 142 13.03 10.06 -2.49
N GLU A 143 13.89 9.08 -2.31
CA GLU A 143 13.99 8.29 -1.08
C GLU A 143 14.21 9.17 0.15
N LYS A 144 15.11 10.16 0.04
CA LYS A 144 15.37 11.14 1.10
C LYS A 144 14.10 11.89 1.53
N ASP A 145 13.32 12.36 0.56
CA ASP A 145 12.12 13.15 0.81
C ASP A 145 11.01 12.28 1.41
N PHE A 146 10.86 11.05 0.89
CA PHE A 146 9.95 10.06 1.46
C PHE A 146 10.30 9.74 2.92
N ILE A 147 11.57 9.46 3.22
CA ILE A 147 12.01 9.12 4.59
C ILE A 147 11.71 10.28 5.54
N ALA A 148 11.97 11.52 5.15
CA ALA A 148 11.67 12.70 5.97
C ALA A 148 10.17 12.77 6.31
N ARG A 149 9.30 12.59 5.32
CA ARG A 149 7.83 12.59 5.46
C ARG A 149 7.30 11.39 6.24
N TRP A 150 7.96 10.25 6.13
CA TRP A 150 7.62 9.00 6.81
C TRP A 150 8.05 8.99 8.28
N ASN A 151 9.10 9.73 8.64
CA ASN A 151 9.60 9.84 10.02
C ASN A 151 8.55 10.40 10.99
N LYS A 152 7.64 11.29 10.55
CA LYS A 152 6.51 11.79 11.38
C LYS A 152 5.73 10.64 12.02
N TRP A 153 5.63 9.51 11.31
CA TRP A 153 4.89 8.33 11.74
C TRP A 153 5.76 7.22 12.32
N ASN A 154 6.99 7.55 12.74
CA ASN A 154 8.01 6.60 13.19
C ASN A 154 8.20 5.44 12.18
N ARG A 155 8.25 5.80 10.89
CA ARG A 155 8.40 4.86 9.78
C ARG A 155 7.41 3.69 9.87
N TRP A 156 6.16 4.00 10.18
CA TRP A 156 5.13 2.98 10.27
C TRP A 156 4.71 2.48 8.90
N PHE A 157 4.61 1.17 8.76
CA PHE A 157 3.97 0.52 7.63
C PHE A 157 3.29 -0.75 8.09
N MET A 158 2.31 -1.23 7.32
CA MET A 158 1.76 -2.56 7.46
C MET A 158 2.08 -3.41 6.25
N VAL A 159 2.32 -4.69 6.49
CA VAL A 159 2.48 -5.72 5.47
C VAL A 159 1.23 -6.58 5.45
N ILE A 160 0.77 -6.96 4.27
CA ILE A 160 -0.37 -7.85 4.03
C ILE A 160 0.08 -9.02 3.14
N GLY A 161 -0.27 -10.25 3.52
CA GLY A 161 0.14 -11.47 2.81
C GLY A 161 -0.89 -12.60 2.88
N ARG A 162 -0.62 -13.70 2.16
CA ARG A 162 -1.41 -14.94 2.25
C ARG A 162 -0.96 -15.88 3.37
N ARG A 163 0.29 -15.75 3.81
CA ARG A 163 0.94 -16.60 4.83
C ARG A 163 1.36 -15.77 6.03
N ALA A 164 1.64 -16.41 7.17
CA ALA A 164 2.11 -15.72 8.37
C ALA A 164 3.32 -14.81 8.09
N LEU A 165 3.37 -13.66 8.79
CA LEU A 165 4.33 -12.56 8.63
C LEU A 165 5.23 -12.40 9.86
#